data_AF-A0A9W7AB60-F1
#
_entry.id   AF-A0A9W7AB60-F1
#
_cell.length_a   1.000
_cell.length_b   1.000
_cell.length_c   1.000
_cell.angle_alpha   90.00
_cell.angle_beta   90.00
_cell.angle_gamma   90.00
#
_symmetry.space_group_name_H-M   'P 1'
#
loop_
_entity.id
_entity.type
_entity.pdbx_description
1 polymer ?
#
loop_
_entity_poly.entity_id
_entity_poly.type
_entity_poly.pdbx_seq_one_letter_code
_entity_poly.pdbx_strand_id
1 'polypeptide(L)'
;MFMRITLLLLVFLPAVHTFTTMYRPTKFLSPLLRPSRLFSTPRSSSSSRPPPKPGLLQQLPAFQPPNEHLNACQKKIQYMKPDPLIKNAKLRAQKQSSLKLQTLTTLLSKPLNERQKRWHQTFQNLHPFDDVVLRLTISNRVKIDGIELFSTMSKVDDGRKRIVKLGKELSGEVKKCERTKDVNDFTDDAVDQLLKLYKSTISPTLPYLNSYHKLLRTTPLYDFTSPTLLLIGAPNVGKSSLVRKLSSGKPEVNDYSFTTKSVTIGHKWLIKKDEWGGEDRVRCQVMDSPGVLLREGKANDMEELTVKR
;
A
#
# COMPACT_ATOMS: atom_id res chain seq x y z
N MET A 1 -28.27 34.57 -23.69
CA MET A 1 -26.86 34.12 -23.60
C MET A 1 -26.84 32.68 -23.09
N PHE A 2 -27.09 31.71 -23.97
CA PHE A 2 -27.09 30.28 -23.63
C PHE A 2 -25.66 29.77 -23.66
N MET A 3 -25.04 29.54 -22.49
CA MET A 3 -23.76 28.82 -22.42
C MET A 3 -23.99 27.38 -22.86
N ARG A 4 -23.41 26.99 -24.00
CA ARG A 4 -23.32 25.61 -24.47
C ARG A 4 -22.63 24.77 -23.39
N ILE A 5 -23.38 23.91 -22.72
CA ILE A 5 -22.83 22.81 -21.92
C ILE A 5 -22.29 21.81 -22.94
N THR A 6 -20.99 21.85 -23.21
CA THR A 6 -20.33 20.81 -24.00
C THR A 6 -20.26 19.55 -23.14
N LEU A 7 -21.27 18.69 -23.28
CA LEU A 7 -21.35 17.40 -22.58
C LEU A 7 -20.38 16.43 -23.27
N LEU A 8 -19.13 16.38 -22.82
CA LEU A 8 -18.19 15.36 -23.29
C LEU A 8 -18.52 14.05 -22.55
N LEU A 9 -19.32 13.19 -23.19
CA LEU A 9 -19.75 11.90 -22.65
C LEU A 9 -18.62 10.87 -22.83
N LEU A 10 -17.69 10.79 -21.89
CA LEU A 10 -16.68 9.72 -21.86
C LEU A 10 -17.29 8.48 -21.17
N VAL A 11 -17.76 7.53 -21.98
CA VAL A 11 -18.23 6.23 -21.50
C VAL A 11 -17.03 5.29 -21.42
N PHE A 12 -16.55 5.01 -20.20
CA PHE A 12 -15.60 3.91 -20.00
C PHE A 12 -16.38 2.60 -19.92
N LEU A 13 -16.36 1.83 -21.02
CA LEU A 13 -16.82 0.44 -21.06
C LEU A 13 -15.66 -0.49 -20.66
N PRO A 14 -15.86 -1.45 -19.75
CA PRO A 14 -14.82 -2.43 -19.43
C PRO A 14 -14.84 -3.56 -20.47
N ALA A 15 -14.08 -3.42 -21.57
CA ALA A 15 -13.50 -4.55 -22.32
C ALA A 15 -12.56 -4.08 -23.45
N VAL A 16 -11.30 -4.52 -23.34
CA VAL A 16 -10.36 -4.93 -24.41
C VAL A 16 -10.53 -4.26 -25.78
N HIS A 17 -9.70 -3.28 -26.10
CA HIS A 17 -9.13 -3.12 -27.44
C HIS A 17 -7.78 -2.38 -27.37
N THR A 18 -6.74 -3.09 -27.79
CA THR A 18 -5.44 -2.55 -28.18
C THR A 18 -5.64 -1.53 -29.30
N PHE A 19 -5.39 -0.25 -29.02
CA PHE A 19 -5.09 0.73 -30.06
C PHE A 19 -3.63 1.13 -29.97
N THR A 20 -2.84 0.53 -30.84
CA THR A 20 -1.50 0.98 -31.21
C THR A 20 -1.66 2.29 -31.97
N THR A 21 -1.15 3.39 -31.43
CA THR A 21 -0.86 4.58 -32.25
C THR A 21 0.56 5.03 -31.93
N MET A 22 1.42 4.88 -32.94
CA MET A 22 2.78 5.39 -32.93
C MET A 22 2.75 6.91 -32.75
N TYR A 23 3.40 7.40 -31.72
CA TYR A 23 3.86 8.79 -31.66
C TYR A 23 5.28 8.81 -31.11
N ARG A 24 6.24 9.19 -31.96
CA ARG A 24 7.64 9.44 -31.59
C ARG A 24 7.73 10.81 -30.92
N PRO A 25 8.23 10.95 -29.69
CA PRO A 25 8.71 12.24 -29.22
C PRO A 25 10.16 12.41 -29.67
N THR A 26 10.42 13.53 -30.35
CA THR A 26 11.74 14.07 -30.63
C THR A 26 12.43 14.48 -29.32
N LYS A 27 13.76 14.35 -29.33
CA LYS A 27 14.68 14.56 -28.22
C LYS A 27 14.70 16.04 -27.78
N PHE A 28 14.57 16.29 -26.47
CA PHE A 28 15.34 17.33 -25.77
C PHE A 28 15.59 16.88 -24.30
N LEU A 29 16.85 16.97 -23.89
CA LEU A 29 17.43 16.44 -22.65
C LEU A 29 17.30 17.39 -21.45
N SER A 30 17.20 16.85 -20.23
CA SER A 30 18.20 17.05 -19.14
C SER A 30 17.89 16.15 -17.91
N PRO A 31 18.88 15.82 -17.06
CA PRO A 31 19.03 14.47 -16.53
C PRO A 31 19.10 14.41 -14.99
N LEU A 32 18.00 14.11 -14.30
CA LEU A 32 18.05 13.68 -12.89
C LEU A 32 16.84 12.80 -12.60
N LEU A 33 17.01 11.50 -12.82
CA LEU A 33 16.28 10.38 -12.22
C LEU A 33 16.72 9.15 -13.03
N ARG A 34 17.65 8.35 -12.51
CA ARG A 34 17.87 6.99 -13.03
C ARG A 34 16.84 6.08 -12.36
N PRO A 35 15.85 5.52 -13.08
CA PRO A 35 15.02 4.46 -12.53
C PRO A 35 15.72 3.14 -12.80
N SER A 36 16.67 2.74 -11.95
CA SER A 36 17.23 1.40 -12.06
C SER A 36 16.30 0.38 -11.38
N ARG A 37 15.56 -0.35 -12.22
CA ARG A 37 15.06 -1.74 -12.02
C ARG A 37 13.81 -1.97 -11.17
N LEU A 38 12.74 -1.20 -11.36
CA LEU A 38 11.37 -1.65 -11.04
C LEU A 38 10.40 -1.62 -12.24
N PHE A 39 10.82 -1.05 -13.37
CA PHE A 39 10.01 -0.98 -14.59
C PHE A 39 10.57 -1.94 -15.63
N SER A 40 10.17 -3.21 -15.55
CA SER A 40 10.12 -4.04 -16.75
C SER A 40 8.83 -3.70 -17.48
N THR A 41 8.92 -3.34 -18.76
CA THR A 41 7.77 -3.35 -19.67
C THR A 41 7.06 -4.71 -19.56
N PRO A 42 5.71 -4.76 -19.56
CA PRO A 42 5.04 -6.05 -19.55
C PRO A 42 5.42 -6.78 -20.84
N ARG A 43 6.15 -7.89 -20.71
CA ARG A 43 6.23 -8.90 -21.76
C ARG A 43 4.79 -9.27 -22.12
N SER A 44 4.50 -9.25 -23.40
CA SER A 44 3.28 -9.81 -23.99
C SER A 44 3.29 -11.33 -23.75
N SER A 45 2.89 -11.75 -22.56
CA SER A 45 2.45 -13.10 -22.31
C SER A 45 0.95 -13.05 -22.05
N SER A 46 0.21 -13.69 -22.94
CA SER A 46 -1.20 -14.03 -22.88
C SER A 46 -1.50 -14.95 -21.69
N SER A 47 -1.31 -14.43 -20.48
CA SER A 47 -1.88 -14.97 -19.26
C SER A 47 -3.00 -14.03 -18.85
N SER A 48 -4.24 -14.46 -18.98
CA SER A 48 -5.42 -13.77 -18.46
C SER A 48 -5.27 -13.63 -16.94
N ARG A 49 -4.62 -12.55 -16.50
CA ARG A 49 -4.63 -12.18 -15.08
C ARG A 49 -6.10 -11.93 -14.72
N PRO A 50 -6.60 -12.51 -13.61
CA PRO A 50 -7.94 -12.20 -13.16
C PRO A 50 -8.05 -10.67 -12.98
N PRO A 51 -9.23 -10.08 -13.24
CA PRO A 51 -9.40 -8.64 -13.09
C PRO A 51 -8.95 -8.21 -11.68
N PRO A 52 -8.20 -7.11 -11.57
CA PRO A 52 -7.71 -6.64 -10.28
C PRO A 52 -8.90 -6.44 -9.35
N LYS A 53 -8.82 -7.06 -8.17
CA LYS A 53 -9.90 -6.98 -7.18
C LYS A 53 -10.00 -5.54 -6.68
N PRO A 54 -11.21 -4.96 -6.60
CA PRO A 54 -11.37 -3.66 -6.00
C PRO A 54 -10.98 -3.73 -4.52
N GLY A 55 -10.46 -2.62 -4.00
CA GLY A 55 -10.28 -2.43 -2.57
C GLY A 55 -9.00 -3.02 -1.98
N LEU A 56 -7.96 -3.17 -2.80
CA LEU A 56 -6.66 -3.69 -2.38
C LEU A 56 -5.97 -2.79 -1.35
N LEU A 57 -6.16 -1.47 -1.42
CA LEU A 57 -5.60 -0.50 -0.47
C LEU A 57 -6.18 -0.69 0.95
N GLN A 58 -7.46 -1.01 1.07
CA GLN A 58 -8.15 -1.22 2.34
C GLN A 58 -7.75 -2.55 3.02
N GLN A 59 -7.23 -3.50 2.24
CA GLN A 59 -6.79 -4.83 2.68
C GLN A 59 -5.32 -4.89 3.11
N LEU A 60 -4.62 -3.75 3.13
CA LEU A 60 -3.25 -3.67 3.61
C LEU A 60 -3.15 -4.13 5.08
N PRO A 61 -2.13 -4.92 5.45
CA PRO A 61 -1.93 -5.33 6.84
C PRO A 61 -1.30 -4.20 7.67
N ALA A 62 -1.80 -3.98 8.88
CA ALA A 62 -1.20 -3.07 9.85
C ALA A 62 0.08 -3.68 10.45
N PHE A 63 1.03 -2.83 10.84
CA PHE A 63 2.17 -3.24 11.65
C PHE A 63 1.78 -3.28 13.13
N GLN A 64 2.23 -4.32 13.84
CA GLN A 64 1.98 -4.44 15.26
C GLN A 64 2.66 -3.29 16.02
N PRO A 65 2.02 -2.70 17.05
CA PRO A 65 2.66 -1.69 17.89
C PRO A 65 3.97 -2.22 18.51
N PRO A 66 5.05 -1.41 18.54
CA PRO A 66 6.37 -1.87 18.99
C PRO A 66 6.37 -2.49 20.40
N ASN A 67 5.69 -1.85 21.36
CA ASN A 67 5.68 -2.29 22.76
C ASN A 67 4.96 -3.64 22.92
N GLU A 68 3.83 -3.82 22.23
CA GLU A 68 3.09 -5.09 22.23
C GLU A 68 3.90 -6.21 21.57
N HIS A 69 4.57 -5.91 20.46
CA HIS A 69 5.42 -6.87 19.76
C HIS A 69 6.58 -7.32 20.65
N LEU A 70 7.30 -6.38 21.26
CA LEU A 70 8.42 -6.67 22.15
C LEU A 70 7.99 -7.50 23.37
N ASN A 71 6.89 -7.13 24.02
CA ASN A 71 6.36 -7.87 25.16
C ASN A 71 5.96 -9.31 24.77
N ALA A 72 5.33 -9.49 23.60
CA ALA A 72 4.98 -10.82 23.09
C ALA A 72 6.23 -11.67 22.80
N CYS A 73 7.27 -11.07 22.22
CA CYS A 73 8.56 -11.73 21.99
C CYS A 73 9.22 -12.17 23.29
N GLN A 74 9.31 -11.28 24.28
CA GLN A 74 9.91 -11.55 25.59
C GLN A 74 9.18 -12.67 26.34
N LYS A 75 7.85 -12.62 26.39
CA LYS A 75 7.06 -13.71 26.98
C LYS A 75 7.36 -15.04 26.30
N LYS A 76 7.43 -15.06 24.97
CA LYS A 76 7.66 -16.30 24.22
C LYS A 76 9.03 -16.93 24.47
N ILE A 77 10.09 -16.13 24.66
CA ILE A 77 11.43 -16.65 24.99
C ILE A 77 11.55 -17.07 26.45
N GLN A 78 10.80 -16.44 27.37
CA GLN A 78 10.82 -16.75 28.80
C GLN A 78 10.31 -18.17 29.08
N TYR A 79 9.27 -18.61 28.38
CA TYR A 79 8.67 -19.95 28.56
C TYR A 79 9.44 -21.09 27.87
N MET A 80 10.59 -20.82 27.23
CA MET A 80 11.36 -21.85 26.52
C MET A 80 12.09 -22.77 27.50
N LYS A 81 11.59 -24.00 27.63
CA LYS A 81 12.17 -25.02 28.50
C LYS A 81 13.50 -25.57 27.93
N PRO A 82 14.47 -25.92 28.79
CA PRO A 82 15.66 -26.66 28.37
C PRO A 82 15.31 -28.03 27.78
N ASP A 83 16.13 -28.52 26.86
CA ASP A 83 15.97 -29.86 26.29
C ASP A 83 16.29 -30.94 27.34
N PRO A 84 15.34 -31.83 27.70
CA PRO A 84 15.55 -32.84 28.73
C PRO A 84 16.53 -33.95 28.30
N LEU A 85 16.74 -34.16 27.00
CA LEU A 85 17.54 -35.27 26.48
C LEU A 85 19.05 -35.05 26.67
N ILE A 86 19.50 -33.80 26.76
CA ILE A 86 20.92 -33.47 26.84
C ILE A 86 21.37 -33.54 28.30
N LYS A 87 22.16 -34.56 28.66
CA LYS A 87 22.65 -34.74 30.04
C LYS A 87 23.62 -33.64 30.49
N ASN A 88 24.55 -33.23 29.62
CA ASN A 88 25.54 -32.20 29.95
C ASN A 88 24.88 -30.82 30.13
N ALA A 89 24.96 -30.27 31.34
CA ALA A 89 24.34 -28.99 31.70
C ALA A 89 24.83 -27.82 30.82
N LYS A 90 26.12 -27.77 30.49
CA LYS A 90 26.70 -26.73 29.62
C LYS A 90 26.11 -26.81 28.21
N LEU A 91 26.15 -27.98 27.59
CA LEU A 91 25.63 -28.18 26.23
C LEU A 91 24.12 -27.92 26.17
N ARG A 92 23.39 -28.28 27.23
CA ARG A 92 21.96 -28.00 27.38
C ARG A 92 21.70 -26.49 27.42
N ALA A 93 22.45 -25.75 28.24
CA ALA A 93 22.34 -24.30 28.34
C ALA A 93 22.72 -23.60 27.02
N GLN A 94 23.81 -24.02 26.37
CA GLN A 94 24.22 -23.48 25.05
C GLN A 94 23.15 -23.70 23.98
N LYS A 95 22.56 -24.91 23.92
CA LYS A 95 21.47 -25.20 22.98
C LYS A 95 20.25 -24.32 23.28
N GLN A 96 19.86 -24.21 24.55
CA GLN A 96 18.73 -23.38 24.96
C GLN A 96 18.95 -21.90 24.62
N SER A 97 20.14 -21.37 24.91
CA SER A 97 20.53 -19.99 24.60
C SER A 97 20.49 -19.73 23.10
N SER A 98 21.11 -20.59 22.29
CA SER A 98 21.08 -20.48 20.83
C SER A 98 19.65 -20.51 20.29
N LEU A 99 18.81 -21.41 20.82
CA LEU A 99 17.40 -21.50 20.42
C LEU A 99 16.61 -20.24 20.82
N LYS A 100 16.85 -19.68 22.01
CA LYS A 100 16.25 -18.42 22.47
C LYS A 100 16.61 -17.27 21.51
N LEU A 101 17.90 -17.10 21.19
CA LEU A 101 18.37 -16.02 20.32
C LEU A 101 17.85 -16.18 18.88
N GLN A 102 17.86 -17.40 18.33
CA GLN A 102 17.31 -17.68 17.00
C GLN A 102 15.80 -17.42 16.95
N THR A 103 15.07 -17.85 17.98
CA THR A 103 13.64 -17.63 18.09
C THR A 103 13.33 -16.14 18.21
N LEU A 104 14.03 -15.42 19.07
CA LEU A 104 13.88 -13.96 19.22
C LEU A 104 14.13 -13.25 17.89
N THR A 105 15.26 -13.54 17.24
CA THR A 105 15.63 -12.97 15.94
C THR A 105 14.55 -13.23 14.88
N THR A 106 14.00 -14.43 14.85
CA THR A 106 12.93 -14.81 13.92
C THR A 106 11.63 -14.06 14.23
N LEU A 107 11.24 -13.99 15.50
CA LEU A 107 10.02 -13.29 15.92
C LEU A 107 10.09 -11.77 15.69
N LEU A 108 11.27 -11.17 15.81
CA LEU A 108 11.47 -9.74 15.53
C LEU A 108 11.48 -9.45 14.02
N SER A 109 12.08 -10.32 13.21
CA SER A 109 12.34 -10.03 11.79
C SER A 109 11.29 -10.54 10.81
N LYS A 110 10.76 -11.75 11.01
CA LYS A 110 9.85 -12.41 10.06
C LYS A 110 8.52 -11.64 9.87
N PRO A 111 7.83 -11.19 10.94
CA PRO A 111 6.55 -10.50 10.78
C PRO A 111 6.68 -9.15 10.06
N LEU A 112 7.84 -8.50 10.12
CA LEU A 112 8.12 -7.26 9.40
C LEU A 112 8.30 -7.53 7.91
N ASN A 113 9.09 -8.55 7.56
CA ASN A 113 9.32 -8.95 6.17
C ASN A 113 8.02 -9.37 5.48
N GLU A 114 7.22 -10.21 6.13
CA GLU A 114 5.94 -10.68 5.58
C GLU A 114 4.97 -9.53 5.32
N ARG A 115 4.86 -8.57 6.25
CA ARG A 115 4.04 -7.38 6.06
C ARG A 115 4.55 -6.52 4.92
N GLN A 116 5.85 -6.22 4.87
CA GLN A 116 6.42 -5.46 3.75
C GLN A 116 6.19 -6.16 2.41
N LYS A 117 6.40 -7.46 2.31
CA LYS A 117 6.13 -8.23 1.09
C LYS A 117 4.67 -8.08 0.65
N ARG A 118 3.73 -8.18 1.58
CA ARG A 118 2.31 -8.00 1.29
C ARG A 118 2.00 -6.59 0.79
N TRP A 119 2.61 -5.55 1.36
CA TRP A 119 2.49 -4.18 0.86
C TRP A 119 2.99 -4.05 -0.59
N HIS A 120 4.17 -4.57 -0.90
CA HIS A 120 4.71 -4.54 -2.26
C HIS A 120 3.84 -5.30 -3.26
N GLN A 121 3.33 -6.48 -2.86
CA GLN A 121 2.41 -7.27 -3.67
C GLN A 121 1.10 -6.52 -3.93
N THR A 122 0.58 -5.81 -2.94
CA THR A 122 -0.60 -4.94 -3.11
C THR A 122 -0.32 -3.87 -4.15
N PHE A 123 0.78 -3.12 -4.02
CA PHE A 123 1.12 -2.03 -4.94
C PHE A 123 1.34 -2.50 -6.39
N GLN A 124 1.93 -3.67 -6.59
CA GLN A 124 2.15 -4.24 -7.92
C GLN A 124 0.87 -4.69 -8.63
N ASN A 125 -0.20 -4.96 -7.89
CA ASN A 125 -1.45 -5.50 -8.41
C ASN A 125 -2.61 -4.48 -8.36
N LEU A 126 -2.32 -3.21 -8.09
CA LEU A 126 -3.34 -2.16 -8.09
C LEU A 126 -3.93 -1.95 -9.48
N HIS A 127 -5.22 -1.61 -9.51
CA HIS A 127 -5.84 -1.09 -10.71
C HIS A 127 -5.21 0.28 -11.06
N PRO A 128 -5.08 0.66 -12.35
CA PRO A 128 -4.46 1.94 -12.72
C PRO A 128 -5.06 3.18 -12.04
N PHE A 129 -6.37 3.17 -11.75
CA PHE A 129 -7.01 4.25 -10.98
C PHE A 129 -6.51 4.26 -9.52
N ASP A 130 -6.46 3.12 -8.85
CA ASP A 130 -5.94 3.01 -7.48
C ASP A 130 -4.45 3.37 -7.39
N ASP A 131 -3.67 3.12 -8.44
CA ASP A 131 -2.27 3.56 -8.52
C ASP A 131 -2.14 5.09 -8.52
N VAL A 132 -2.96 5.79 -9.30
CA VAL A 132 -3.00 7.26 -9.29
C VAL A 132 -3.45 7.77 -7.92
N VAL A 133 -4.51 7.19 -7.35
CA VAL A 133 -5.00 7.54 -6.01
C VAL A 133 -3.91 7.32 -4.94
N LEU A 134 -3.19 6.20 -5.00
CA LEU A 134 -2.05 5.91 -4.12
C LEU A 134 -0.97 6.98 -4.24
N ARG A 135 -0.53 7.27 -5.47
CA ARG A 135 0.52 8.26 -5.74
C ARG A 135 0.15 9.64 -5.23
N LEU A 136 -1.05 10.12 -5.55
CA LEU A 136 -1.53 11.43 -5.12
C LEU A 136 -1.66 11.51 -3.59
N THR A 137 -2.16 10.44 -2.97
CA THR A 137 -2.26 10.33 -1.51
C THR A 137 -0.89 10.39 -0.85
N ILE A 138 0.10 9.65 -1.36
CA ILE A 138 1.47 9.68 -0.84
C ILE A 138 2.09 11.06 -1.05
N SER A 139 1.99 11.63 -2.25
CA SER A 139 2.54 12.95 -2.59
C SER A 139 1.98 14.04 -1.68
N ASN A 140 0.65 14.05 -1.46
CA ASN A 140 0.04 15.03 -0.56
C ASN A 140 0.53 14.82 0.89
N ARG A 141 0.65 13.57 1.35
CA ARG A 141 1.17 13.29 2.69
C ARG A 141 2.61 13.75 2.87
N VAL A 142 3.46 13.57 1.84
CA VAL A 142 4.85 14.05 1.85
C VAL A 142 4.90 15.58 1.91
N LYS A 143 4.00 16.30 1.20
CA LYS A 143 3.91 17.77 1.29
C LYS A 143 3.58 18.25 2.71
N ILE A 144 2.79 17.48 3.48
CA ILE A 144 2.36 17.85 4.85
C ILE A 144 3.41 17.48 5.89
N ASP A 145 3.89 16.24 5.90
CA ASP A 145 4.75 15.70 6.96
C ASP A 145 6.25 15.68 6.60
N GLY A 146 6.60 15.79 5.32
CA GLY A 146 7.97 15.65 4.81
C GLY A 146 8.54 14.22 4.84
N ILE A 147 7.73 13.23 5.23
CA ILE A 147 8.18 11.84 5.40
C ILE A 147 7.73 11.03 4.20
N GLU A 148 8.66 10.34 3.53
CA GLU A 148 8.35 9.47 2.40
C GLU A 148 8.06 8.02 2.83
N LEU A 149 6.99 7.42 2.29
CA LEU A 149 6.58 6.05 2.58
C LEU A 149 7.69 5.04 2.26
N PHE A 150 8.24 5.07 1.04
CA PHE A 150 9.23 4.07 0.60
C PHE A 150 10.56 4.19 1.36
N SER A 151 10.98 5.41 1.69
CA SER A 151 12.13 5.66 2.57
C SER A 151 11.91 5.03 3.95
N THR A 152 10.72 5.23 4.52
CA THR A 152 10.32 4.65 5.81
C THR A 152 10.30 3.12 5.76
N MET A 153 9.79 2.52 4.68
CA MET A 153 9.83 1.07 4.47
C MET A 153 11.27 0.53 4.37
N SER A 154 12.15 1.24 3.65
CA SER A 154 13.58 0.88 3.54
C SER A 154 14.27 0.91 4.91
N LYS A 155 14.03 1.95 5.72
CA LYS A 155 14.58 2.04 7.08
C LYS A 155 14.21 0.83 7.94
N VAL A 156 12.96 0.36 7.85
CA VAL A 156 12.51 -0.85 8.56
C VAL A 156 13.18 -2.11 8.02
N ASP A 157 13.34 -2.23 6.69
CA ASP A 157 14.03 -3.39 6.10
C ASP A 157 15.52 -3.44 6.49
N ASP A 158 16.18 -2.29 6.53
CA ASP A 158 17.58 -2.19 6.96
C ASP A 158 17.74 -2.49 8.45
N GLY A 159 16.83 -1.97 9.29
CA GLY A 159 16.74 -2.35 10.71
C GLY A 159 16.55 -3.86 10.89
N ARG A 160 15.64 -4.45 10.11
CA ARG A 160 15.40 -5.91 10.11
C ARG A 160 16.65 -6.69 9.70
N LYS A 161 17.35 -6.30 8.64
CA LYS A 161 18.61 -6.95 8.21
C LYS A 161 19.68 -6.88 9.30
N ARG A 162 19.82 -5.73 9.96
CA ARG A 162 20.75 -5.57 11.09
C ARG A 162 20.42 -6.51 12.25
N ILE A 163 19.14 -6.65 12.62
CA ILE A 163 18.71 -7.61 13.66
C ILE A 163 19.06 -9.04 13.27
N VAL A 164 18.81 -9.44 12.01
CA VAL A 164 19.15 -10.80 11.55
C VAL A 164 20.66 -11.04 11.57
N LYS A 165 21.46 -10.04 11.19
CA LYS A 165 22.93 -10.13 11.23
C LYS A 165 23.42 -10.29 12.67
N LEU A 166 23.02 -9.39 13.57
CA LEU A 166 23.40 -9.43 14.98
C LEU A 166 22.95 -10.73 15.66
N GLY A 167 21.73 -11.20 15.39
CA GLY A 167 21.21 -12.44 15.95
C GLY A 167 22.02 -13.68 15.53
N LYS A 168 22.56 -13.70 14.31
CA LYS A 168 23.45 -14.78 13.85
C LYS A 168 24.83 -14.73 14.52
N GLU A 169 25.38 -13.53 14.65
CA GLU A 169 26.67 -13.31 15.34
C GLU A 169 26.58 -13.77 16.79
N LEU A 170 25.59 -13.27 17.54
CA LEU A 170 25.37 -13.64 18.95
C LEU A 170 25.13 -15.15 19.10
N SER A 171 24.33 -15.78 18.23
CA SER A 171 24.10 -17.24 18.26
C SER A 171 25.38 -18.06 18.01
N GLY A 172 26.33 -17.52 17.24
CA GLY A 172 27.64 -18.14 17.02
C GLY A 172 28.56 -18.06 18.25
N GLU A 173 28.56 -16.93 18.94
CA GLU A 173 29.38 -16.67 20.13
C GLU A 173 28.99 -17.54 21.34
N VAL A 174 27.71 -17.93 21.48
CA VAL A 174 27.24 -18.83 22.56
C VAL A 174 28.07 -20.11 22.68
N LYS A 175 28.58 -20.64 21.56
CA LYS A 175 29.37 -21.87 21.54
C LYS A 175 30.74 -21.72 22.22
N LYS A 176 31.27 -20.51 22.28
CA LYS A 176 32.59 -20.21 22.86
C LYS A 176 32.56 -20.13 24.38
N CYS A 177 31.38 -19.94 24.99
CA CYS A 177 31.25 -19.86 26.44
C CYS A 177 31.63 -21.18 27.11
N GLU A 178 32.43 -21.10 28.19
CA GLU A 178 32.97 -22.29 28.83
C GLU A 178 32.09 -22.84 29.96
N ARG A 179 31.48 -21.96 30.77
CA ARG A 179 30.66 -22.33 31.93
C ARG A 179 29.19 -22.04 31.70
N THR A 180 28.33 -22.78 32.41
CA THR A 180 26.88 -22.62 32.35
C THR A 180 26.42 -21.23 32.78
N LYS A 181 27.08 -20.62 33.77
CA LYS A 181 26.77 -19.27 34.24
C LYS A 181 27.07 -18.24 33.14
N ASP A 182 28.27 -18.29 32.58
CA ASP A 182 28.71 -17.42 31.48
C ASP A 182 27.76 -17.50 30.27
N VAL A 183 27.21 -18.69 29.97
CA VAL A 183 26.20 -18.85 28.92
C VAL A 183 24.92 -18.07 29.24
N ASN A 184 24.41 -18.16 30.47
CA ASN A 184 23.18 -17.48 30.86
C ASN A 184 23.38 -15.96 30.88
N ASP A 185 24.47 -15.48 31.50
CA ASP A 185 24.82 -14.06 31.56
C ASP A 185 24.96 -13.48 30.14
N PHE A 186 25.69 -14.18 29.25
CA PHE A 186 25.80 -13.81 27.84
C PHE A 186 24.44 -13.80 27.12
N THR A 187 23.55 -14.72 27.46
CA THR A 187 22.22 -14.80 26.82
C THR A 187 21.38 -13.58 27.16
N ASP A 188 21.40 -13.17 28.42
CA ASP A 188 20.63 -12.02 28.89
C ASP A 188 21.16 -10.72 28.23
N ASP A 189 22.49 -10.56 28.18
CA ASP A 189 23.13 -9.44 27.47
C ASP A 189 22.80 -9.45 25.97
N ALA A 190 22.85 -10.61 25.32
CA ALA A 190 22.56 -10.77 23.90
C ALA A 190 21.08 -10.46 23.57
N VAL A 191 20.16 -10.88 24.44
CA VAL A 191 18.74 -10.54 24.34
C VAL A 191 18.56 -9.02 24.45
N ASP A 192 19.18 -8.39 25.44
CA ASP A 192 19.10 -6.96 25.64
C ASP A 192 19.65 -6.16 24.46
N GLN A 193 20.76 -6.60 23.86
CA GLN A 193 21.31 -5.98 22.65
C GLN A 193 20.33 -6.03 21.48
N LEU A 194 19.69 -7.19 21.23
CA LEU A 194 18.71 -7.34 20.16
C LEU A 194 17.47 -6.45 20.39
N LEU A 195 16.99 -6.38 21.64
CA LEU A 195 15.85 -5.54 21.99
C LEU A 195 16.17 -4.06 21.88
N LYS A 196 17.34 -3.61 22.34
CA LYS A 196 17.83 -2.24 22.19
C LYS A 196 17.98 -1.85 20.72
N LEU A 197 18.48 -2.76 19.87
CA LEU A 197 18.57 -2.53 18.43
C LEU A 197 17.18 -2.37 17.79
N TYR A 198 16.20 -3.20 18.16
CA TYR A 198 14.82 -3.06 17.67
C TYR A 198 14.18 -1.73 18.14
N LYS A 199 14.39 -1.37 19.41
CA LYS A 199 13.87 -0.13 20.00
C LYS A 199 14.42 1.11 19.31
N SER A 200 15.72 1.15 19.04
CA SER A 200 16.37 2.30 18.40
C SER A 200 16.07 2.42 16.91
N THR A 201 15.93 1.30 16.18
CA THR A 201 15.83 1.35 14.71
C THR A 201 14.41 1.20 14.17
N ILE A 202 13.63 0.27 14.72
CA ILE A 202 12.32 -0.13 14.15
C ILE A 202 11.18 0.59 14.87
N SER A 203 11.23 0.64 16.20
CA SER A 203 10.15 1.21 17.02
C SER A 203 9.78 2.66 16.66
N PRO A 204 10.71 3.60 16.40
CA PRO A 204 10.32 4.96 16.01
C PRO A 204 9.72 5.04 14.61
N THR A 205 9.98 4.05 13.76
CA THR A 205 9.59 4.05 12.34
C THR A 205 8.19 3.45 12.13
N LEU A 206 7.79 2.48 12.94
CA LEU A 206 6.49 1.79 12.82
C LEU A 206 5.26 2.71 12.96
N PRO A 207 5.22 3.73 13.85
CA PRO A 207 4.11 4.66 13.93
C PRO A 207 3.84 5.40 12.62
N TYR A 208 4.89 5.80 11.90
CA TYR A 208 4.77 6.45 10.59
C TYR A 208 4.23 5.49 9.52
N LEU A 209 4.69 4.23 9.49
CA LEU A 209 4.11 3.24 8.58
C LEU A 209 2.63 2.98 8.89
N ASN A 210 2.26 2.96 10.17
CA ASN A 210 0.88 2.79 10.59
C ASN A 210 0.01 4.03 10.31
N SER A 211 0.56 5.25 10.26
CA SER A 211 -0.20 6.42 9.81
C SER A 211 -0.52 6.33 8.32
N TYR A 212 0.44 5.90 7.50
CA TYR A 212 0.20 5.59 6.08
C TYR A 212 -0.81 4.45 5.90
N HIS A 213 -0.72 3.40 6.71
CA HIS A 213 -1.69 2.31 6.69
C HIS A 213 -3.12 2.81 6.91
N LYS A 214 -3.33 3.64 7.94
CA LYS A 214 -4.62 4.25 8.25
C LYS A 214 -5.11 5.11 7.09
N LEU A 215 -4.24 5.97 6.56
CA LEU A 215 -4.55 6.87 5.44
C LEU A 215 -5.02 6.10 4.19
N LEU A 216 -4.28 5.06 3.79
CA LEU A 216 -4.60 4.25 2.61
C LEU A 216 -5.85 3.40 2.82
N ARG A 217 -6.11 2.98 4.06
CA ARG A 217 -7.32 2.22 4.40
C ARG A 217 -8.58 3.09 4.38
N THR A 218 -8.45 4.39 4.67
CA THR A 218 -9.59 5.33 4.62
C THR A 218 -9.91 5.82 3.21
N THR A 219 -9.06 5.51 2.23
CA THR A 219 -9.31 5.87 0.83
C THR A 219 -10.65 5.29 0.35
N PRO A 220 -11.50 6.10 -0.32
CA PRO A 220 -12.76 5.63 -0.85
C PRO A 220 -12.59 4.45 -1.80
N LEU A 221 -13.50 3.47 -1.71
CA LEU A 221 -13.54 2.31 -2.60
C LEU A 221 -14.23 2.70 -3.90
N TYR A 222 -13.61 2.35 -5.04
CA TYR A 222 -14.22 2.50 -6.35
C TYR A 222 -14.45 1.13 -6.98
N ASP A 223 -15.64 0.92 -7.55
CA ASP A 223 -15.97 -0.32 -8.25
C ASP A 223 -15.64 -0.20 -9.74
N PHE A 224 -14.66 -0.99 -10.18
CA PHE A 224 -14.16 -1.05 -11.56
C PHE A 224 -15.00 -1.94 -12.49
N THR A 225 -16.01 -2.64 -11.97
CA THR A 225 -16.83 -3.57 -12.76
C THR A 225 -18.02 -2.87 -13.42
N SER A 226 -18.56 -1.85 -12.76
CA SER A 226 -19.69 -1.08 -13.29
C SER A 226 -19.21 -0.01 -14.29
N PRO A 227 -19.86 0.14 -15.46
CA PRO A 227 -19.61 1.28 -16.34
C PRO A 227 -19.83 2.59 -15.60
N THR A 228 -18.99 3.59 -15.88
CA THR A 228 -19.04 4.89 -15.19
C THR A 228 -19.21 6.03 -16.19
N LEU A 229 -20.21 6.86 -15.94
CA LEU A 229 -20.44 8.15 -16.58
C LEU A 229 -19.78 9.25 -15.75
N LEU A 230 -18.70 9.85 -16.27
CA LEU A 230 -18.01 10.96 -15.62
C LEU A 230 -18.53 12.30 -16.16
N LEU A 231 -19.03 13.16 -15.28
CA LEU A 231 -19.44 14.52 -15.62
C LEU A 231 -18.25 15.47 -15.48
N ILE A 232 -17.78 16.01 -16.61
CA ILE A 232 -16.67 16.97 -16.65
C ILE A 232 -17.21 18.36 -17.02
N GLY A 233 -16.70 19.40 -16.36
CA GLY A 233 -17.04 20.79 -16.69
C GLY A 233 -16.56 21.78 -15.64
N ALA A 234 -16.79 23.07 -15.88
CA ALA A 234 -16.36 24.16 -14.99
C ALA A 234 -16.89 23.99 -13.55
N PRO A 235 -16.22 24.57 -12.54
CA PRO A 235 -16.75 24.59 -11.17
C PRO A 235 -18.13 25.25 -11.13
N ASN A 236 -18.99 24.80 -10.21
CA ASN A 236 -20.31 25.38 -9.93
C ASN A 236 -21.35 25.34 -11.07
N VAL A 237 -21.11 24.64 -12.18
CA VAL A 237 -22.10 24.47 -13.29
C VAL A 237 -23.24 23.49 -12.99
N GLY A 238 -23.37 23.05 -11.74
CA GLY A 238 -24.45 22.13 -11.32
C GLY A 238 -24.21 20.65 -11.57
N LYS A 239 -22.96 20.22 -11.83
CA LYS A 239 -22.61 18.80 -12.07
C LYS A 239 -23.05 17.88 -10.92
N SER A 240 -22.74 18.22 -9.68
CA SER A 240 -23.17 17.42 -8.51
C SER A 240 -24.69 17.38 -8.36
N SER A 241 -25.40 18.44 -8.75
CA SER A 241 -26.87 18.46 -8.78
C SER A 241 -27.41 17.54 -9.88
N LEU A 242 -26.73 17.45 -11.02
CA LEU A 242 -27.07 16.51 -12.09
C LEU A 242 -26.84 15.05 -11.63
N VAL A 243 -25.73 14.76 -10.94
CA VAL A 243 -25.49 13.42 -10.35
C VAL A 243 -26.64 13.03 -9.41
N ARG A 244 -27.07 13.94 -8.52
CA ARG A 244 -28.20 13.67 -7.60
C ARG A 244 -29.50 13.39 -8.32
N LYS A 245 -29.80 14.11 -9.41
CA LYS A 245 -31.03 13.91 -10.21
C LYS A 245 -30.99 12.63 -11.04
N LEU A 246 -29.82 12.26 -11.56
CA LEU A 246 -29.66 11.05 -12.35
C LEU A 246 -29.63 9.80 -11.47
N SER A 247 -29.03 9.89 -10.29
CA SER A 247 -28.94 8.77 -9.36
C SER A 247 -30.33 8.25 -8.96
N SER A 248 -30.50 6.93 -9.00
CA SER A 248 -31.72 6.25 -8.53
C SER A 248 -31.88 6.30 -7.00
N GLY A 249 -30.81 6.63 -6.27
CA GLY A 249 -30.81 6.77 -4.80
C GLY A 249 -29.91 7.90 -4.32
N LYS A 250 -29.71 8.01 -3.00
CA LYS A 250 -28.82 9.01 -2.40
C LYS A 250 -27.37 8.76 -2.85
N PRO A 251 -26.72 9.72 -3.54
CA PRO A 251 -25.33 9.55 -3.95
C PRO A 251 -24.37 9.45 -2.77
N GLU A 252 -23.31 8.69 -2.96
CA GLU A 252 -22.19 8.54 -2.03
C GLU A 252 -21.22 9.72 -2.19
N VAL A 253 -20.68 10.20 -1.08
CA VAL A 253 -19.72 11.30 -1.03
C VAL A 253 -18.38 10.73 -0.58
N ASN A 254 -17.40 10.77 -1.48
CA ASN A 254 -16.09 10.16 -1.32
C ASN A 254 -15.02 11.24 -1.11
N ASP A 255 -14.37 11.18 0.05
CA ASP A 255 -13.31 12.11 0.43
C ASP A 255 -11.95 11.53 0.08
N TYR A 256 -11.29 12.13 -0.90
CA TYR A 256 -9.92 11.79 -1.26
C TYR A 256 -8.95 12.72 -0.52
N SER A 257 -7.93 12.15 0.11
CA SER A 257 -7.05 12.90 1.01
C SER A 257 -6.24 14.04 0.35
N PHE A 258 -6.09 13.98 -0.97
CA PHE A 258 -5.38 14.97 -1.79
C PHE A 258 -6.33 15.98 -2.45
N THR A 259 -7.61 15.94 -2.09
CA THR A 259 -8.65 16.75 -2.71
C THR A 259 -9.24 17.73 -1.70
N THR A 260 -9.49 18.96 -2.13
CA THR A 260 -10.17 19.97 -1.28
C THR A 260 -11.69 19.81 -1.31
N LYS A 261 -12.21 19.09 -2.31
CA LYS A 261 -13.63 18.80 -2.48
C LYS A 261 -13.83 17.30 -2.59
N SER A 262 -14.89 16.83 -1.93
CA SER A 262 -15.36 15.47 -2.04
C SER A 262 -15.89 15.18 -3.44
N VAL A 263 -15.73 13.95 -3.88
CA VAL A 263 -16.28 13.45 -5.14
C VAL A 263 -17.63 12.78 -4.87
N THR A 264 -18.66 13.15 -5.63
CA THR A 264 -19.98 12.53 -5.50
C THR A 264 -20.15 11.43 -6.54
N ILE A 265 -20.52 10.22 -6.09
CA ILE A 265 -20.80 9.06 -6.95
C ILE A 265 -22.27 8.64 -6.74
N GLY A 266 -23.06 8.72 -7.80
CA GLY A 266 -24.42 8.20 -7.86
C GLY A 266 -24.47 6.85 -8.57
N HIS A 267 -25.59 6.15 -8.43
CA HIS A 267 -25.85 4.89 -9.13
C HIS A 267 -27.14 4.99 -9.93
N LYS A 268 -27.12 4.52 -11.18
CA LYS A 268 -28.28 4.45 -12.06
C LYS A 268 -28.43 3.03 -12.59
N TRP A 269 -29.64 2.51 -12.59
CA TRP A 269 -29.98 1.32 -13.36
C TRP A 269 -30.33 1.71 -14.79
N LEU A 270 -29.59 1.17 -15.76
CA LEU A 270 -29.87 1.28 -17.17
C LEU A 270 -30.52 -0.02 -17.66
N ILE A 271 -31.51 0.10 -18.53
CA ILE A 271 -32.11 -1.06 -19.19
C ILE A 271 -31.39 -1.22 -20.52
N LYS A 272 -30.67 -2.33 -20.67
CA LYS A 272 -30.05 -2.73 -21.92
C LYS A 272 -31.01 -3.69 -22.62
N LYS A 273 -31.49 -3.31 -23.80
CA LYS A 273 -32.20 -4.23 -24.68
C LYS A 273 -31.17 -5.02 -25.47
N ASP A 274 -31.25 -6.34 -25.46
CA ASP A 274 -30.44 -7.18 -26.35
C ASP A 274 -31.11 -7.28 -27.73
N GLU A 275 -30.38 -7.81 -28.71
CA GLU A 275 -30.81 -7.86 -30.12
C GLU A 275 -32.05 -8.76 -30.33
N TRP A 276 -32.40 -9.58 -29.33
CA TRP A 276 -33.54 -10.49 -29.34
C TRP A 276 -34.73 -10.00 -28.51
N GLY A 277 -34.68 -8.78 -27.96
CA GLY A 277 -35.79 -8.14 -27.25
C GLY A 277 -35.88 -8.45 -25.75
N GLY A 278 -34.90 -9.11 -25.17
CA GLY A 278 -34.68 -9.24 -23.73
C GLY A 278 -34.24 -7.92 -23.09
N GLU A 279 -34.71 -7.69 -21.87
CA GLU A 279 -34.35 -6.51 -21.08
C GLU A 279 -33.43 -6.91 -19.92
N ASP A 280 -32.17 -6.52 -20.00
CA ASP A 280 -31.20 -6.68 -18.91
C ASP A 280 -31.00 -5.36 -18.16
N ARG A 281 -30.83 -5.44 -16.83
CA ARG A 281 -30.62 -4.27 -15.97
C ARG A 281 -29.14 -4.15 -15.63
N VAL A 282 -28.47 -3.20 -16.27
CA VAL A 282 -27.06 -2.90 -16.01
C VAL A 282 -26.96 -1.76 -14.99
N ARG A 283 -26.20 -1.97 -13.92
CA ARG A 283 -25.87 -0.89 -12.98
C ARG A 283 -24.77 -0.01 -13.58
N CYS A 284 -25.00 1.29 -13.60
CA CYS A 284 -24.05 2.31 -14.04
C CYS A 284 -23.74 3.26 -12.88
N GLN A 285 -22.49 3.69 -12.78
CA GLN A 285 -22.06 4.74 -11.85
C GLN A 285 -22.09 6.10 -12.55
N VAL A 286 -22.51 7.14 -11.84
CA VAL A 286 -22.47 8.52 -12.32
C VAL A 286 -21.60 9.32 -11.37
N MET A 287 -20.44 9.76 -11.82
CA MET A 287 -19.44 10.43 -11.01
C MET A 287 -19.34 11.90 -11.38
N ASP A 288 -19.26 12.76 -10.37
CA ASP A 288 -18.92 14.17 -10.55
C ASP A 288 -17.40 14.34 -10.57
N SER A 289 -16.84 15.00 -11.59
CA SER A 289 -15.47 15.48 -11.48
C SER A 289 -15.46 16.85 -10.77
N PRO A 290 -14.63 17.03 -9.73
CA PRO A 290 -14.43 18.35 -9.17
C PRO A 290 -13.83 19.23 -10.26
N GLY A 291 -14.55 20.31 -10.57
CA GLY A 291 -14.46 20.98 -11.88
C GLY A 291 -13.03 21.27 -12.32
N VAL A 292 -12.66 20.68 -13.45
CA VAL A 292 -11.38 20.89 -14.13
C VAL A 292 -11.31 22.34 -14.55
N LEU A 293 -10.32 23.07 -14.07
CA LEU A 293 -9.92 24.35 -14.64
C LEU A 293 -8.61 24.07 -15.36
N LEU A 294 -8.68 23.81 -16.67
CA LEU A 294 -7.49 23.81 -17.54
C LEU A 294 -6.82 25.18 -17.44
N ARG A 295 -5.93 25.33 -16.46
CA ARG A 295 -5.07 26.49 -16.25
C ARG A 295 -3.70 26.10 -16.77
N GLU A 296 -3.14 26.91 -17.65
CA GLU A 296 -1.81 26.69 -18.17
C GLU A 296 -0.79 26.61 -17.00
N GLY A 297 -0.12 25.48 -16.87
CA GLY A 297 1.05 25.31 -15.99
C GLY A 297 0.81 24.88 -14.54
N LYS A 298 -0.44 24.81 -14.02
CA LYS A 298 -0.72 24.32 -12.65
C LYS A 298 -2.00 23.48 -12.61
N ALA A 299 -1.87 22.20 -12.95
CA ALA A 299 -2.94 21.25 -12.71
C ALA A 299 -3.04 20.94 -11.20
N ASN A 300 -4.24 20.92 -10.65
CA ASN A 300 -4.43 20.48 -9.26
C ASN A 300 -4.24 18.96 -9.16
N ASP A 301 -3.85 18.43 -7.99
CA ASP A 301 -3.70 16.98 -7.74
C ASP A 301 -4.98 16.19 -8.16
N MET A 302 -6.15 16.84 -8.07
CA MET A 302 -7.45 16.37 -8.57
C MET A 302 -7.56 16.19 -10.09
N GLU A 303 -6.95 17.08 -10.85
CA GLU A 303 -7.05 17.09 -12.31
C GLU A 303 -6.25 15.93 -12.91
N GLU A 304 -5.25 15.43 -12.19
CA GLU A 304 -4.51 14.20 -12.53
C GLU A 304 -5.39 12.93 -12.47
N LEU A 305 -6.50 12.93 -11.71
CA LEU A 305 -7.49 11.85 -11.78
C LEU A 305 -8.35 11.89 -13.05
N THR A 306 -8.48 13.06 -13.67
CA THR A 306 -9.43 13.30 -14.78
C THR A 306 -8.76 13.35 -16.15
N VAL A 307 -7.50 13.77 -16.21
CA VAL A 307 -6.74 13.96 -17.45
C VAL A 307 -5.57 12.99 -17.47
N LYS A 308 -5.67 11.93 -18.28
CA LYS A 308 -4.49 11.16 -18.68
C LYS A 308 -3.67 12.03 -19.65
N ARG A 309 -2.43 12.34 -19.31
CA ARG A 309 -1.41 12.74 -20.30
C ARG A 309 -0.80 11.52 -20.96
#